data_AF-A0A972GY58-F1
#
_entry.id   AF-A0A972GY58-F1
#
_cell.length_a   1.000
_cell.length_b   1.000
_cell.length_c   1.000
_cell.angle_alpha   90.00
_cell.angle_beta   90.00
_cell.angle_gamma   90.00
#
_symmetry.space_group_name_H-M   'P 1'
#
loop_
_entity.id
_entity.type
_entity.pdbx_description
1 polymer ?
#
loop_
_entity_poly.entity_id
_entity_poly.type
_entity_poly.pdbx_seq_one_letter_code
_entity_poly.pdbx_strand_id
1 'polypeptide(L)'
;MMSSDNASLLVSALQLSEEMLRAAENDQWDDVISKEQERRALIEQAFNQKNNNSVALPDMIDCIKKILQLDRGLIDRGSVVKKEASDNIIALQKNVQVSNAYRSNAY
;
A
#
# COMPACT_ATOMS: atom_id res chain seq x y z
N MET A 1 -29.02 -12.98 -3.24
CA MET A 1 -27.89 -12.02 -3.21
C MET A 1 -28.13 -11.07 -2.06
N MET A 2 -27.35 -11.18 -0.97
CA MET A 2 -27.34 -10.12 0.03
C MET A 2 -26.68 -8.90 -0.62
N SER A 3 -27.42 -7.81 -0.81
CA SER A 3 -26.80 -6.54 -1.17
C SER A 3 -26.00 -6.08 0.04
N SER A 4 -24.67 -6.15 -0.02
CA SER A 4 -23.82 -5.37 0.87
C SER A 4 -24.15 -3.89 0.65
N ASP A 5 -24.34 -3.13 1.72
CA ASP A 5 -24.56 -1.69 1.60
C ASP A 5 -23.22 -0.96 1.35
N ASN A 6 -23.29 0.26 0.80
CA ASN A 6 -22.09 1.03 0.45
C ASN A 6 -21.16 1.24 1.66
N ALA A 7 -21.73 1.34 2.86
CA ALA A 7 -20.99 1.54 4.09
C ALA A 7 -20.17 0.31 4.50
N SER A 8 -20.74 -0.90 4.41
CA SER A 8 -20.01 -2.14 4.70
C SER A 8 -18.83 -2.35 3.74
N LEU A 9 -18.99 -1.97 2.47
CA LEU A 9 -17.91 -2.02 1.48
C LEU A 9 -16.79 -1.04 1.83
N LEU A 10 -17.11 0.20 2.23
CA LEU A 10 -16.11 1.18 2.68
C LEU A 10 -15.42 0.75 3.98
N VAL A 11 -16.16 0.18 4.94
CA VAL A 11 -15.58 -0.35 6.19
C VAL A 11 -14.60 -1.49 5.88
N SER A 12 -14.95 -2.38 4.96
CA SER A 12 -14.06 -3.47 4.53
C SER A 12 -12.81 -2.92 3.82
N ALA A 13 -12.96 -1.91 2.96
CA ALA A 13 -11.83 -1.24 2.33
C ALA A 13 -10.93 -0.51 3.34
N LEU A 14 -11.51 0.07 4.40
CA LEU A 14 -10.76 0.67 5.50
C LEU A 14 -9.95 -0.38 6.27
N GLN A 15 -10.55 -1.53 6.59
CA GLN A 15 -9.84 -2.63 7.25
C GLN A 15 -8.64 -3.09 6.42
N LEU A 16 -8.83 -3.29 5.10
CA LEU A 16 -7.72 -3.61 4.21
C LEU A 16 -6.64 -2.52 4.18
N SER A 17 -7.02 -1.24 4.24
CA SER A 17 -6.06 -0.13 4.29
C SER A 17 -5.21 -0.16 5.58
N GLU A 18 -5.83 -0.49 6.72
CA GLU A 18 -5.13 -0.63 8.01
C GLU A 18 -4.18 -1.83 8.00
N GLU A 19 -4.62 -2.96 7.44
CA GLU A 19 -3.80 -4.16 7.29
C GLU A 19 -2.63 -3.95 6.33
N MET A 20 -2.86 -3.28 5.21
CA MET A 20 -1.81 -2.90 4.26
C MET A 20 -0.75 -2.03 4.93
N LEU A 21 -1.15 -1.03 5.72
CA LEU A 21 -0.18 -0.19 6.43
C LEU A 21 0.65 -1.02 7.41
N ARG A 22 0.00 -1.92 8.18
CA ARG A 22 0.71 -2.84 9.08
C ARG A 22 1.68 -3.75 8.33
N ALA A 23 1.29 -4.29 7.18
CA ALA A 23 2.16 -5.10 6.34
C ALA A 23 3.38 -4.29 5.83
N ALA A 24 3.16 -3.04 5.40
CA ALA A 24 4.23 -2.14 4.97
C ALA A 24 5.19 -1.75 6.11
N GLU A 25 4.69 -1.60 7.34
CA GLU A 25 5.52 -1.39 8.54
C GLU A 25 6.39 -2.60 8.89
N ASN A 26 5.97 -3.80 8.49
CA ASN A 26 6.71 -5.06 8.67
C ASN A 26 7.47 -5.49 7.40
N ASP A 27 7.62 -4.59 6.41
CA ASP A 27 8.29 -4.83 5.12
C ASP A 27 7.70 -5.99 4.29
N GLN A 28 6.43 -6.34 4.53
CA GLN A 28 5.68 -7.39 3.84
C GLN A 28 5.02 -6.84 2.57
N TRP A 29 5.82 -6.32 1.62
CA TRP A 29 5.32 -5.62 0.44
C TRP A 29 4.51 -6.47 -0.53
N ASP A 30 4.79 -7.77 -0.62
CA ASP A 30 3.97 -8.70 -1.42
C ASP A 30 2.54 -8.79 -0.89
N ASP A 31 2.36 -8.71 0.44
CA ASP A 31 1.05 -8.74 1.08
C ASP A 31 0.28 -7.43 0.85
N VAL A 32 0.98 -6.29 0.89
CA VAL A 32 0.43 -4.97 0.51
C VAL A 32 -0.14 -5.00 -0.91
N ILE A 33 0.63 -5.56 -1.86
CA ILE A 33 0.22 -5.65 -3.28
C ILE A 33 -0.99 -6.56 -3.45
N SER A 34 -1.02 -7.71 -2.75
CA SER A 34 -2.15 -8.64 -2.80
C SER A 34 -3.44 -8.00 -2.31
N LYS A 35 -3.38 -7.27 -1.18
CA LYS A 35 -4.54 -6.60 -0.57
C LYS A 35 -5.06 -5.41 -1.36
N GLU A 36 -4.18 -4.69 -2.08
CA GLU A 36 -4.56 -3.53 -2.89
C GLU A 36 -5.60 -3.88 -3.97
N GLN A 37 -5.50 -5.06 -4.58
CA GLN A 37 -6.47 -5.47 -5.62
C GLN A 37 -7.87 -5.65 -5.03
N GLU A 38 -7.98 -6.30 -3.88
CA GLU A 38 -9.25 -6.51 -3.18
C GLU A 38 -9.83 -5.18 -2.69
N ARG A 39 -8.99 -4.33 -2.07
CA ARG A 39 -9.38 -3.00 -1.60
C ARG A 39 -9.95 -2.14 -2.71
N ARG A 40 -9.29 -2.12 -3.88
CA ARG A 40 -9.76 -1.37 -5.05
C ARG A 40 -11.12 -1.85 -5.53
N ALA A 41 -11.33 -3.16 -5.61
CA ALA A 41 -12.61 -3.74 -6.01
C ALA A 41 -13.74 -3.34 -5.06
N LEU A 42 -13.50 -3.31 -3.74
CA LEU A 42 -14.49 -2.88 -2.74
C LEU A 42 -14.84 -1.39 -2.88
N ILE A 43 -13.84 -0.54 -3.10
CA ILE A 43 -14.05 0.90 -3.32
C ILE A 43 -14.87 1.12 -4.60
N GLU A 44 -14.50 0.47 -5.71
CA GLU A 44 -15.24 0.55 -6.97
C GLU A 44 -16.69 0.08 -6.80
N GLN A 45 -16.92 -1.02 -6.08
CA GLN A 45 -18.27 -1.51 -5.79
C GLN A 45 -19.08 -0.50 -4.95
N ALA A 46 -18.46 0.09 -3.91
CA ALA A 46 -19.11 1.04 -3.02
C ALA A 46 -19.59 2.30 -3.76
N PHE A 47 -18.83 2.77 -4.76
CA PHE A 47 -19.19 3.94 -5.56
C PHE A 47 -20.13 3.63 -6.73
N ASN A 48 -20.14 2.39 -7.24
CA ASN A 48 -20.99 1.99 -8.36
C ASN A 48 -22.39 1.51 -7.93
N GLN A 49 -22.61 1.21 -6.64
CA GLN A 49 -23.94 0.87 -6.13
C GLN A 49 -24.86 2.09 -6.12
N LYS A 50 -25.80 2.13 -7.08
CA LYS A 50 -26.90 3.11 -7.10
C LYS A 50 -27.82 2.90 -5.89
N ASN A 51 -27.75 3.82 -4.93
CA ASN A 51 -28.79 4.12 -3.94
C ASN A 51 -29.17 3.01 -2.94
N ASN A 52 -28.23 2.47 -2.17
CA ASN A 52 -28.52 1.76 -0.91
C ASN A 52 -27.86 2.48 0.28
N ASN A 53 -28.10 3.78 0.42
CA ASN A 53 -27.58 4.56 1.55
C ASN A 53 -28.51 4.35 2.78
N SER A 54 -28.34 3.23 3.47
CA SER A 54 -28.93 3.03 4.82
C SER A 54 -28.06 3.64 5.93
N VAL A 55 -26.87 4.14 5.60
CA VAL A 55 -25.92 4.78 6.53
C VAL A 55 -25.84 6.28 6.28
N ALA A 56 -25.67 7.05 7.35
CA ALA A 56 -25.56 8.49 7.29
C ALA A 56 -24.29 8.91 6.52
N LEU A 57 -24.45 9.79 5.52
CA LEU A 57 -23.36 10.36 4.72
C LEU A 57 -22.11 10.82 5.53
N PRO A 58 -22.23 11.40 6.74
CA PRO A 58 -21.07 11.79 7.54
C PRO A 58 -20.13 10.62 7.89
N ASP A 59 -20.65 9.46 8.26
CA ASP A 59 -19.84 8.31 8.65
C ASP A 59 -19.06 7.72 7.47
N MET A 60 -19.67 7.75 6.27
CA MET A 60 -18.99 7.35 5.03
C MET A 60 -17.86 8.32 4.67
N ILE A 61 -18.08 9.62 4.85
CA ILE A 61 -17.06 10.65 4.61
C ILE A 61 -15.85 10.44 5.53
N ASP A 62 -16.09 10.16 6.81
CA ASP A 62 -15.00 9.94 7.76
C ASP A 62 -14.23 8.66 7.48
N CYS A 63 -14.91 7.60 7.02
CA CYS A 63 -14.27 6.38 6.52
C CYS A 63 -13.34 6.67 5.33
N ILE A 64 -13.82 7.42 4.33
CA ILE A 64 -13.03 7.81 3.16
C ILE A 64 -11.82 8.65 3.55
N LYS A 65 -11.98 9.63 4.45
CA LYS A 65 -10.86 10.44 4.95
C LYS A 65 -9.80 9.58 5.61
N LYS A 66 -10.20 8.59 6.40
CA LYS A 66 -9.27 7.68 7.07
C LYS A 66 -8.53 6.79 6.07
N ILE A 67 -9.21 6.26 5.05
CA ILE A 67 -8.57 5.54 3.94
C ILE A 67 -7.50 6.42 3.28
N LEU A 68 -7.83 7.66 2.92
CA LEU A 68 -6.88 8.59 2.29
C LEU A 68 -5.68 8.90 3.18
N GLN A 69 -5.89 9.00 4.49
CA GLN A 69 -4.80 9.19 5.45
C GLN A 69 -3.86 7.97 5.48
N LEU A 70 -4.41 6.75 5.49
CA LEU A 70 -3.63 5.51 5.47
C LEU A 70 -2.87 5.36 4.15
N ASP A 71 -3.49 5.71 3.02
CA ASP A 71 -2.86 5.72 1.70
C ASP A 71 -1.65 6.63 1.65
N ARG A 72 -1.75 7.81 2.26
CA ARG A 72 -0.61 8.72 2.38
C ARG A 72 0.53 8.07 3.17
N GLY A 73 0.22 7.40 4.29
CA GLY A 73 1.21 6.67 5.08
C GLY A 73 1.90 5.55 4.28
N LEU A 74 1.12 4.80 3.50
CA LEU A 74 1.64 3.76 2.60
C LEU A 74 2.59 4.32 1.54
N ILE A 75 2.22 5.43 0.90
CA ILE A 75 3.06 6.10 -0.11
C ILE A 75 4.37 6.62 0.50
N ASP A 76 4.29 7.23 1.68
CA ASP A 76 5.46 7.75 2.40
C ASP A 76 6.41 6.59 2.76
N ARG A 77 5.88 5.49 3.30
CA ARG A 77 6.67 4.28 3.62
C ARG A 77 7.29 3.64 2.37
N GLY A 78 6.52 3.52 1.29
CA GLY A 78 7.02 2.97 0.02
C GLY A 78 8.13 3.83 -0.59
N SER A 79 8.05 5.16 -0.42
CA SER A 79 9.09 6.08 -0.86
C SER A 79 10.40 5.89 -0.08
N VAL A 80 10.31 5.64 1.24
CA VAL A 80 11.48 5.34 2.08
C VAL A 80 12.15 4.04 1.62
N VAL A 81 11.38 2.95 1.49
CA VAL A 81 11.91 1.65 1.06
C VAL A 81 12.54 1.71 -0.33
N LYS A 82 11.93 2.44 -1.27
CA LYS A 82 12.51 2.65 -2.61
C LYS A 82 13.87 3.36 -2.54
N LYS A 83 14.01 4.35 -1.65
CA LYS A 83 15.28 5.06 -1.45
C LYS A 83 16.34 4.12 -0.88
N GLU A 84 16.02 3.37 0.17
CA GLU A 84 16.92 2.39 0.79
C GLU A 84 17.39 1.33 -0.22
N ALA A 85 16.49 0.79 -1.03
CA ALA A 85 16.82 -0.15 -2.09
C ALA A 85 17.77 0.48 -3.13
N SER A 86 17.55 1.74 -3.51
CA SER A 86 18.42 2.46 -4.44
C SER A 86 19.83 2.67 -3.86
N ASP A 87 19.91 3.08 -2.60
CA ASP A 87 21.18 3.29 -1.89
C ASP A 87 21.97 1.97 -1.77
N ASN A 88 21.28 0.86 -1.48
CA ASN A 88 21.86 -0.48 -1.43
C ASN A 88 22.42 -0.94 -2.80
N ILE A 89 21.69 -0.69 -3.89
CA ILE A 89 22.17 -1.00 -5.25
C ILE A 89 23.45 -0.21 -5.57
N ILE A 90 23.48 1.09 -5.26
CA ILE A 90 24.66 1.93 -5.47
C ILE A 90 25.85 1.41 -4.66
N ALA A 91 25.64 1.03 -3.40
CA ALA A 91 26.68 0.47 -2.55
C ALA A 91 27.24 -0.85 -3.11
N LEU A 92 26.37 -1.75 -3.59
CA LEU A 92 26.77 -2.99 -4.24
C LEU A 92 27.60 -2.74 -5.50
N GLN A 93 27.20 -1.79 -6.35
CA GLN A 93 27.95 -1.43 -7.55
C GLN A 93 29.37 -0.93 -7.21
N LYS A 94 29.50 -0.09 -6.18
CA LYS A 94 30.81 0.37 -5.71
C LYS A 94 31.67 -0.78 -5.20
N ASN A 95 31.10 -1.70 -4.43
CA ASN A 95 31.81 -2.88 -3.92
C ASN A 95 32.32 -3.78 -5.06
N VAL A 96 31.51 -3.98 -6.10
CA VAL A 96 31.91 -4.73 -7.30
C VAL A 96 33.07 -4.03 -8.02
N GLN A 97 33.01 -2.71 -8.20
CA GLN A 97 34.08 -1.93 -8.83
C GLN A 97 35.39 -2.04 -8.05
N VAL A 98 35.34 -1.88 -6.72
CA VAL A 98 36.51 -2.00 -5.84
C VAL A 98 37.08 -3.42 -5.91
N SER A 99 36.25 -4.45 -5.82
CA SER A 99 36.69 -5.85 -5.93
C SER A 99 37.36 -6.15 -7.26
N ASN A 100 36.87 -5.57 -8.36
CA ASN A 100 37.46 -5.74 -9.69
C ASN A 100 38.81 -5.00 -9.80
N ALA A 101 38.95 -3.81 -9.21
CA ALA A 101 40.21 -3.08 -9.18
C ALA A 101 41.31 -3.85 -8.42
N TYR A 102 40.96 -4.45 -7.26
CA TYR A 102 41.90 -5.31 -6.52
C TYR A 102 42.31 -6.57 -7.31
N ARG A 103 41.38 -7.22 -8.02
CA ARG A 103 41.70 -8.36 -8.88
C ARG A 103 42.60 -7.97 -10.06
N SER A 104 42.38 -6.80 -10.65
CA SER A 104 43.17 -6.30 -11.78
C SER A 104 44.58 -5.86 -11.40
N ASN A 105 44.83 -5.52 -10.13
CA ASN A 105 46.16 -5.14 -9.61
C ASN A 105 46.92 -6.31 -8.97
N ALA A 106 46.30 -7.50 -8.85
CA ALA A 106 46.91 -8.71 -8.29
C ALA A 106 47.57 -9.60 -9.36
N TYR A 107 47.53 -9.19 -10.64
CA TYR A 107 48.18 -9.79 -11.80
C TYR A 107 49.01 -8.72 -12.52
#